data_AF-A0AAD8LCH4-F1
#
_entry.id   AF-A0AAD8LCH4-F1
#
_cell.length_a   1.000
_cell.length_b   1.000
_cell.length_c   1.000
_cell.angle_alpha   90.00
_cell.angle_beta   90.00
_cell.angle_gamma   90.00
#
_symmetry.space_group_name_H-M   'P 1'
#
loop_
_entity.id
_entity.type
_entity.pdbx_description
1 polymer ?
#
loop_
_entity_poly.entity_id
_entity_poly.type
_entity_poly.pdbx_seq_one_letter_code
_entity_poly.pdbx_strand_id
1 'polypeptide(L)'
;MSSSNHQRYLLRLALSCRKITAQVTNSATDSIVAMASSTEQEFIPHYRSKLTAFPRSHRFWDANIASKIGEKLGFRLNDIGISHLQIEQHSLPIHYRKMIVPFFTSVKRAGISVSGSEKLFQDEISNTVVKRKNATIIYKKRHYRKKRAPQTIHGA
;
A
#
# COMPACT_ATOMS: atom_id res chain seq x y z
N MET A 1 -12.45 -35.45 10.02
CA MET A 1 -13.23 -34.19 9.95
C MET A 1 -12.27 -33.03 10.14
N SER A 2 -11.64 -32.53 9.07
CA SER A 2 -10.65 -31.44 9.13
C SER A 2 -11.29 -30.12 8.74
N SER A 3 -11.91 -29.45 9.72
CA SER A 3 -12.52 -28.14 9.53
C SER A 3 -11.43 -27.09 9.27
N SER A 4 -11.38 -26.58 8.03
CA SER A 4 -10.99 -25.22 7.63
C SER A 4 -10.21 -24.37 8.66
N ASN A 5 -8.92 -24.66 8.85
CA ASN A 5 -7.99 -23.83 9.64
C ASN A 5 -7.58 -22.51 8.96
N HIS A 6 -8.06 -22.25 7.75
CA HIS A 6 -7.60 -21.15 6.90
C HIS A 6 -8.09 -19.75 7.33
N GLN A 7 -8.96 -19.65 8.34
CA GLN A 7 -9.54 -18.36 8.77
C GLN A 7 -9.20 -18.00 10.22
N ARG A 8 -8.15 -18.60 10.79
CA ARG A 8 -7.78 -18.33 12.19
C ARG A 8 -6.97 -17.07 12.39
N TYR A 9 -6.24 -16.58 11.38
CA TYR A 9 -5.33 -15.45 11.56
C TYR A 9 -5.69 -14.29 10.63
N LEU A 10 -5.94 -13.14 11.25
CA LEU A 10 -6.36 -11.92 10.58
C LEU A 10 -5.22 -10.91 10.60
N LEU A 11 -4.89 -10.38 9.43
CA LEU A 11 -3.93 -9.30 9.27
C LEU A 11 -4.67 -7.95 9.29
N ARG A 12 -4.38 -7.14 10.32
CA ARG A 12 -4.83 -5.75 10.43
C ARG A 12 -3.67 -4.81 10.12
N LEU A 13 -3.92 -3.82 9.27
CA LEU A 13 -2.94 -2.81 8.85
C LEU A 13 -3.40 -1.43 9.30
N ALA A 14 -2.76 -0.89 10.33
CA ALA A 14 -2.99 0.47 10.79
C ALA A 14 -1.98 1.41 10.11
N LEU A 15 -2.46 2.21 9.16
CA LEU A 15 -1.65 3.17 8.41
C LEU A 15 -1.98 4.60 8.81
N SER A 16 -0.93 5.39 9.01
CA SER A 16 -0.99 6.83 9.13
C SER A 16 0.12 7.46 8.29
N CYS A 17 0.17 8.78 8.22
CA CYS A 17 1.25 9.47 7.51
C CYS A 17 2.61 9.33 8.25
N ARG A 18 2.57 9.04 9.56
CA ARG A 18 3.75 8.91 10.44
C ARG A 18 4.20 7.48 10.72
N LYS A 19 3.28 6.53 10.76
CA LYS A 19 3.52 5.16 11.19
C LYS A 19 2.72 4.17 10.37
N ILE A 20 3.34 3.02 10.10
CA ILE A 20 2.70 1.81 9.60
C ILE A 20 2.84 0.72 10.67
N THR A 21 1.74 0.05 10.97
CA THR A 21 1.69 -1.09 11.90
C THR A 21 0.97 -2.23 11.21
N ALA A 22 1.60 -3.39 11.19
CA ALA A 22 0.98 -4.64 10.83
C ALA A 22 0.81 -5.47 12.10
N GLN A 23 -0.41 -5.89 12.37
CA GLN A 23 -0.72 -6.75 13.51
C GLN A 23 -1.49 -7.97 13.00
N VAL A 24 -1.17 -9.13 13.56
CA VAL A 24 -1.86 -10.38 13.28
C VAL A 24 -2.58 -10.81 14.53
N THR A 25 -3.90 -10.93 14.42
CA THR A 25 -4.78 -11.38 15.50
C THR A 25 -5.32 -12.77 15.20
N ASN A 26 -5.60 -13.53 16.25
CA ASN A 26 -6.32 -14.79 16.13
C ASN A 26 -7.83 -14.51 16.14
N SER A 27 -8.55 -14.89 15.08
CA SER A 27 -9.99 -14.68 14.94
C SER A 27 -10.82 -15.36 16.02
N ALA A 28 -10.30 -16.41 16.68
CA ALA A 28 -11.02 -17.15 17.70
C ALA A 28 -10.88 -16.54 19.11
N THR A 29 -9.74 -15.91 19.41
CA THR A 29 -9.42 -15.40 20.75
C THR A 29 -9.18 -13.89 20.81
N ASP A 30 -9.21 -13.22 19.64
CA ASP A 30 -8.83 -11.81 19.43
C ASP A 30 -7.44 -11.44 20.02
N SER A 31 -6.61 -12.45 20.26
CA SER A 31 -5.25 -12.26 20.78
C SER A 31 -4.28 -11.83 19.69
N ILE A 32 -3.35 -10.94 20.02
CA ILE A 32 -2.29 -10.50 19.10
C ILE A 32 -1.19 -11.56 19.11
N VAL A 33 -1.01 -12.21 17.96
CA VAL A 33 -0.03 -13.29 17.80
C VAL A 33 1.32 -12.75 17.34
N ALA A 34 1.29 -11.77 16.43
CA ALA A 34 2.48 -11.10 15.95
C ALA A 34 2.17 -9.65 15.62
N MET A 35 3.18 -8.80 15.73
CA MET A 35 3.10 -7.40 15.32
C MET A 35 4.41 -7.03 14.62
N ALA A 36 4.38 -6.06 13.72
CA ALA A 36 5.56 -5.40 13.17
C ALA A 36 5.22 -3.94 12.90
N SER A 37 6.07 -3.00 13.29
CA SER A 37 5.78 -1.57 13.12
C SER A 37 6.99 -0.74 12.75
N SER A 38 6.77 0.41 12.10
CA SER A 38 7.83 1.36 11.76
C SER A 38 8.42 2.09 12.97
N THR A 39 7.90 1.86 14.18
CA THR A 39 8.43 2.44 15.43
C THR A 39 9.31 1.47 16.20
N GLU A 40 9.56 0.27 15.69
CA GLU A 40 10.51 -0.65 16.30
C GLU A 40 11.95 -0.12 16.18
N GLN A 41 12.82 -0.55 17.09
CA GLN A 41 14.18 -0.03 17.29
C GLN A 41 15.01 0.05 16.00
N GLU A 42 14.92 -0.97 15.15
CA GLU A 42 15.63 -1.05 13.87
C GLU A 42 15.20 0.01 12.84
N PHE A 43 13.99 0.55 12.97
CA PHE A 43 13.43 1.55 12.05
C PHE A 43 13.52 2.99 12.59
N ILE A 44 13.87 3.16 13.87
CA ILE A 44 14.03 4.48 14.51
C ILE A 44 15.03 5.39 13.75
N PRO A 45 16.20 4.91 13.29
CA PRO A 45 17.14 5.78 12.57
C PRO A 45 16.52 6.38 11.29
N HIS A 46 15.78 5.57 10.53
CA HIS A 46 15.08 6.04 9.34
C HIS A 46 13.95 7.01 9.69
N TYR A 47 13.19 6.73 10.75
CA TYR A 47 12.14 7.63 11.22
C TYR A 47 12.73 8.99 11.64
N ARG A 48 13.83 9.00 12.39
CA ARG A 48 14.52 10.23 12.84
C ARG A 48 15.06 11.04 11.66
N SER A 49 15.66 10.40 10.67
CA SER A 49 16.17 11.12 9.49
C SER A 49 15.05 11.84 8.71
N LYS A 50 13.86 11.25 8.64
CA LYS A 50 12.68 11.90 8.03
C LYS A 50 12.08 13.01 8.91
N LEU A 51 12.19 12.87 10.23
CA LEU A 51 11.73 13.87 11.19
C LEU A 51 12.62 15.12 11.20
N THR A 52 13.93 14.96 11.09
CA THR A 52 14.89 16.08 11.20
C THR A 52 15.21 16.73 9.86
N ALA A 53 15.17 15.98 8.74
CA ALA A 53 15.57 16.53 7.44
C ALA A 53 14.55 17.52 6.85
N PHE A 54 13.26 17.42 7.19
CA PHE A 54 12.23 18.27 6.60
C PHE A 54 11.14 18.63 7.61
N PRO A 55 11.03 19.91 8.05
CA PRO A 55 10.01 20.34 9.00
C PRO A 55 8.56 20.26 8.48
N ARG A 56 8.35 19.89 7.20
CA ARG A 56 7.02 19.74 6.57
C ARG A 56 6.81 18.39 5.89
N SER A 57 7.70 17.41 6.08
CA SER A 57 7.42 16.07 5.56
C SER A 57 6.28 15.46 6.35
N HIS A 58 5.15 15.23 5.69
CA HIS A 58 4.04 14.49 6.27
C HIS A 58 4.20 12.98 6.06
N ARG A 59 5.27 12.49 5.42
CA ARG A 59 5.45 11.07 5.08
C ARG A 59 6.72 10.51 5.69
N PHE A 60 6.56 9.66 6.70
CA PHE A 60 7.65 9.12 7.51
C PHE A 60 8.02 7.68 7.17
N TRP A 61 7.20 7.02 6.37
CA TRP A 61 7.48 5.69 5.84
C TRP A 61 7.23 5.67 4.33
N ASP A 62 7.96 4.79 3.66
CA ASP A 62 7.92 4.60 2.23
C ASP A 62 7.76 3.10 1.88
N ALA A 63 7.79 2.81 0.59
CA ALA A 63 7.74 1.46 0.05
C ALA A 63 8.86 0.54 0.62
N ASN A 64 10.04 1.10 0.88
CA ASN A 64 11.19 0.35 1.40
C ASN A 64 10.94 -0.06 2.86
N ILE A 65 10.51 0.88 3.70
CA ILE A 65 10.12 0.59 5.08
C ILE A 65 8.96 -0.39 5.14
N ALA A 66 7.95 -0.24 4.26
CA ALA A 66 6.85 -1.19 4.16
C ALA A 66 7.35 -2.60 3.81
N SER A 67 8.30 -2.74 2.89
CA SER A 67 8.92 -4.03 2.55
C SER A 67 9.65 -4.65 3.75
N LYS A 68 10.45 -3.88 4.48
CA LYS A 68 11.18 -4.39 5.64
C LYS A 68 10.26 -4.82 6.78
N ILE A 69 9.18 -4.08 7.00
CA ILE A 69 8.16 -4.45 8.00
C ILE A 69 7.44 -5.74 7.58
N GLY A 70 7.15 -5.91 6.29
CA GLY A 70 6.53 -7.12 5.77
C GLY A 70 7.43 -8.35 5.92
N GLU A 71 8.72 -8.21 5.59
CA GLU A 71 9.73 -9.24 5.82
C GLU A 71 9.84 -9.61 7.30
N LYS A 72 9.91 -8.62 8.20
CA LYS A 72 9.98 -8.84 9.64
C LYS A 72 8.75 -9.54 10.20
N LEU A 73 7.56 -9.14 9.75
CA LEU A 73 6.32 -9.83 10.10
C LEU A 73 6.35 -11.27 9.59
N GLY A 74 6.87 -11.47 8.36
CA GLY A 74 7.10 -12.77 7.76
C GLY A 74 7.91 -13.71 8.65
N PHE A 75 9.08 -13.25 9.10
CA PHE A 75 9.92 -14.02 10.01
C PHE A 75 9.23 -14.35 11.33
N ARG A 76 8.58 -13.37 11.97
CA ARG A 76 7.86 -13.60 13.24
C ARG A 76 6.77 -14.66 13.12
N LEU A 77 6.05 -14.68 12.00
CA LEU A 77 4.98 -15.65 11.77
C LEU A 77 5.52 -17.03 11.42
N ASN A 78 6.62 -17.10 10.67
CA ASN A 78 7.31 -18.37 10.40
C ASN A 78 7.85 -19.00 11.68
N ASP A 79 8.43 -18.22 12.58
CA ASP A 79 8.93 -18.70 13.88
C ASP A 79 7.80 -19.31 14.73
N ILE A 80 6.56 -18.83 14.55
CA ILE A 80 5.36 -19.33 15.23
C ILE A 80 4.68 -20.46 14.43
N GLY A 81 5.12 -20.74 13.20
CA GLY A 81 4.55 -21.77 12.32
C GLY A 81 3.26 -21.35 11.59
N ILE A 82 3.03 -20.05 11.41
CA ILE A 82 1.86 -19.51 10.71
C ILE A 82 2.20 -19.25 9.25
N SER A 83 1.54 -19.96 8.34
CA SER A 83 1.78 -19.88 6.89
C SER A 83 0.66 -19.17 6.10
N HIS A 84 -0.47 -18.89 6.72
CA HIS A 84 -1.63 -18.31 6.05
C HIS A 84 -2.30 -17.21 6.87
N LEU A 85 -2.59 -16.08 6.22
CA LEU A 85 -3.26 -14.92 6.79
C LEU A 85 -4.40 -14.46 5.89
N GLN A 86 -5.48 -14.00 6.49
CA GLN A 86 -6.56 -13.30 5.81
C GLN A 86 -6.51 -11.81 6.14
N ILE A 87 -6.64 -10.93 5.16
CA ILE A 87 -6.74 -9.49 5.42
C ILE A 87 -8.13 -9.18 5.97
N GLU A 88 -8.20 -8.49 7.11
CA GLU A 88 -9.46 -8.15 7.79
C GLU A 88 -10.26 -7.01 7.12
N GLN A 89 -9.86 -6.62 5.90
CA GLN A 89 -10.49 -5.57 5.10
C GLN A 89 -10.28 -4.15 5.64
N HIS A 90 -9.54 -3.36 4.84
CA HIS A 90 -9.28 -1.95 5.12
C HIS A 90 -9.61 -1.18 3.85
N SER A 91 -10.55 -0.24 3.92
CA SER A 91 -10.75 0.80 2.90
C SER A 91 -9.55 1.74 2.91
N LEU A 92 -8.41 1.25 2.41
CA LEU A 92 -7.17 2.00 2.39
C LEU A 92 -7.30 3.18 1.43
N PRO A 93 -6.96 4.41 1.88
CA PRO A 93 -6.82 5.53 0.97
C PRO A 93 -5.91 5.18 -0.20
N ILE A 94 -6.31 5.57 -1.42
CA ILE A 94 -5.68 5.17 -2.68
C ILE A 94 -4.16 5.42 -2.67
N HIS A 95 -3.72 6.51 -2.03
CA HIS A 95 -2.31 6.88 -1.95
C HIS A 95 -1.45 5.89 -1.14
N TYR A 96 -2.02 5.18 -0.17
CA TYR A 96 -1.28 4.16 0.61
C TYR A 96 -1.20 2.81 -0.09
N ARG A 97 -2.13 2.51 -1.01
CA ARG A 97 -2.18 1.20 -1.68
C ARG A 97 -0.90 0.89 -2.46
N LYS A 98 -0.37 1.87 -3.20
CA LYS A 98 0.92 1.72 -3.90
C LYS A 98 2.10 1.47 -2.97
N MET A 99 2.08 2.08 -1.79
CA MET A 99 3.17 1.93 -0.82
C MET A 99 3.15 0.59 -0.10
N ILE A 100 2.00 -0.09 -0.08
CA ILE A 100 1.83 -1.34 0.67
C ILE A 100 1.99 -2.58 -0.21
N VAL A 101 2.02 -2.43 -1.54
CA VAL A 101 2.39 -3.53 -2.46
C VAL A 101 3.70 -4.20 -2.01
N PRO A 102 4.80 -3.47 -1.73
CA PRO A 102 6.07 -4.06 -1.30
C PRO A 102 5.98 -4.84 0.02
N PHE A 103 5.09 -4.41 0.92
CA PHE A 103 4.80 -5.12 2.16
C PHE A 103 4.19 -6.50 1.87
N PHE A 104 3.17 -6.59 1.02
CA PHE A 104 2.58 -7.90 0.69
C PHE A 104 3.54 -8.79 -0.09
N THR A 105 4.35 -8.22 -0.99
CA THR A 105 5.34 -9.02 -1.73
C THR A 105 6.43 -9.57 -0.81
N SER A 106 6.85 -8.83 0.22
CA SER A 106 7.86 -9.31 1.17
C SER A 106 7.30 -10.38 2.11
N VAL A 107 6.07 -10.22 2.60
CA VAL A 107 5.37 -11.28 3.37
C VAL A 107 5.24 -12.56 2.55
N LYS A 108 4.86 -12.44 1.27
CA LYS A 108 4.78 -13.59 0.37
C LYS A 108 6.15 -14.25 0.12
N ARG A 109 7.21 -13.45 -0.03
CA ARG A 109 8.59 -13.94 -0.16
C ARG A 109 9.07 -14.69 1.07
N ALA A 110 8.59 -14.32 2.25
CA ALA A 110 8.83 -15.05 3.48
C ALA A 110 8.05 -16.39 3.56
N GLY A 111 7.26 -16.77 2.54
CA GLY A 111 6.53 -18.03 2.52
C GLY A 111 5.11 -17.95 3.08
N ILE A 112 4.61 -16.75 3.38
CA ILE A 112 3.28 -16.55 3.96
C ILE A 112 2.27 -16.22 2.88
N SER A 113 1.20 -17.00 2.83
CA SER A 113 0.06 -16.76 1.93
C SER A 113 -0.88 -15.74 2.53
N VAL A 114 -1.16 -14.65 1.82
CA VAL A 114 -2.06 -13.57 2.28
C VAL A 114 -3.28 -13.47 1.37
N SER A 115 -4.43 -13.94 1.85
CA SER A 115 -5.69 -13.88 1.12
C SER A 115 -6.38 -12.52 1.25
N GLY A 116 -6.92 -12.00 0.14
CA GLY A 116 -7.62 -10.72 0.10
C GLY A 116 -6.73 -9.53 -0.24
N SER A 117 -5.42 -9.77 -0.45
CA SER A 117 -4.49 -8.74 -0.93
C SER A 117 -4.83 -8.26 -2.34
N GLU A 118 -5.43 -9.14 -3.15
CA GLU A 118 -5.82 -8.93 -4.55
C GLU A 118 -6.85 -7.80 -4.70
N LYS A 119 -7.78 -7.72 -3.73
CA LYS A 119 -8.82 -6.69 -3.68
C LYS A 119 -8.25 -5.29 -3.48
N LEU A 120 -7.07 -5.18 -2.84
CA LEU A 120 -6.40 -3.89 -2.65
C LEU A 120 -5.79 -3.36 -3.96
N PHE A 121 -5.46 -4.26 -4.90
CA PHE A 121 -4.82 -3.94 -6.19
C PHE A 121 -5.82 -3.73 -7.34
N GLN A 122 -7.05 -4.25 -7.25
CA GLN A 122 -8.04 -4.18 -8.36
C GLN A 122 -8.55 -2.76 -8.66
N ASP A 123 -8.64 -1.86 -7.68
CA ASP A 123 -9.04 -0.46 -7.93
C ASP A 123 -7.95 0.38 -8.62
N GLU A 124 -6.73 -0.15 -8.76
CA GLU A 124 -5.62 0.53 -9.44
C GLU A 124 -5.73 0.42 -10.97
N ILE A 125 -6.24 -0.70 -11.47
CA ILE A 125 -6.38 -1.00 -12.91
C ILE A 125 -7.51 -0.16 -13.51
N SER A 126 -8.64 -0.06 -12.83
CA SER A 126 -9.79 0.76 -13.28
C SER A 126 -9.46 2.25 -13.34
N ASN A 127 -8.67 2.78 -12.41
CA ASN A 127 -8.31 4.20 -12.37
C ASN A 127 -7.16 4.61 -13.31
N THR A 128 -6.21 3.72 -13.58
CA THR A 128 -5.15 3.98 -14.58
C THR A 128 -5.72 4.03 -15.99
N VAL A 129 -6.70 3.19 -16.30
CA VAL A 129 -7.47 3.26 -17.56
C VAL A 129 -8.22 4.59 -17.69
N VAL A 130 -8.87 5.05 -16.62
CA VAL A 130 -9.58 6.35 -16.60
C VAL A 130 -8.62 7.53 -16.76
N LYS A 131 -7.47 7.55 -16.05
CA LYS A 131 -6.46 8.61 -16.20
C LYS A 131 -5.86 8.65 -17.62
N ARG A 132 -5.60 7.50 -18.24
CA ARG A 132 -5.11 7.42 -19.62
C ARG A 132 -6.16 7.95 -20.61
N LYS A 133 -7.44 7.59 -20.44
CA LYS A 133 -8.54 8.13 -21.27
C LYS A 133 -8.66 9.65 -21.14
N ASN A 134 -8.59 10.19 -19.92
CA ASN A 134 -8.68 11.63 -19.68
C ASN A 134 -7.47 12.41 -20.23
N ALA A 135 -6.25 11.86 -20.12
CA ALA A 135 -5.07 12.46 -20.75
C ALA A 135 -5.24 12.56 -22.27
N THR A 136 -5.68 11.48 -22.94
CA THR A 136 -5.92 11.48 -24.39
C THR A 136 -6.95 12.53 -24.82
N ILE A 137 -8.00 12.75 -24.02
CA ILE A 137 -9.01 13.80 -24.27
C ILE A 137 -8.39 15.20 -24.16
N ILE A 138 -7.57 15.46 -23.14
CA ILE A 138 -6.89 16.76 -22.96
C ILE A 138 -5.94 17.05 -24.13
N TYR A 139 -5.17 16.05 -24.58
CA TYR A 139 -4.26 16.21 -25.73
C TYR A 139 -5.02 16.51 -27.03
N LYS A 140 -6.13 15.80 -27.31
CA LYS A 140 -6.97 16.10 -28.49
C LYS A 140 -7.60 17.50 -28.43
N LYS A 141 -8.04 17.95 -27.25
CA LYS A 141 -8.65 19.27 -27.06
C LYS A 141 -7.65 20.42 -27.26
N ARG A 142 -6.40 20.26 -26.83
CA ARG A 142 -5.31 21.21 -27.12
C ARG A 142 -4.95 21.25 -28.61
N HIS A 143 -4.96 20.10 -29.30
CA HIS A 143 -4.65 20.04 -30.72
C HIS A 143 -5.73 20.68 -31.60
N TYR A 144 -7.01 20.57 -31.22
CA TYR A 144 -8.13 21.25 -31.91
C TYR A 144 -8.12 22.76 -31.72
N ARG A 145 -7.76 23.25 -30.51
CA ARG A 145 -7.74 24.70 -30.22
C ARG A 145 -6.62 25.44 -30.97
N LYS A 146 -5.53 24.76 -31.32
CA LYS A 146 -4.41 25.35 -32.08
C LYS A 146 -4.69 25.50 -33.59
N LYS A 147 -5.73 24.82 -34.13
CA LYS A 147 -6.13 24.92 -35.55
C LYS A 147 -7.21 25.97 -35.83
N ARG A 148 -7.73 26.68 -34.82
CA ARG A 148 -8.71 27.79 -34.97
C ARG A 148 -8.15 29.11 -34.44
N ALA A 149 -6.92 29.46 -34.80
CA ALA A 149 -6.53 30.86 -34.75
C ALA A 149 -7.08 31.52 -36.04
N PRO A 150 -7.96 32.53 -35.96
CA PRO A 150 -8.41 33.23 -37.16
C PRO A 150 -7.21 33.94 -37.79
N GLN A 151 -7.01 33.72 -39.09
CA GLN A 151 -6.06 34.51 -39.87
C GLN A 151 -6.60 35.94 -39.96
N THR A 152 -5.88 36.89 -39.39
CA THR A 152 -6.18 38.32 -39.51
C THR A 152 -6.04 38.71 -40.98
N ILE A 153 -7.16 38.99 -41.63
CA ILE A 153 -7.22 39.47 -43.01
C ILE A 153 -6.90 40.97 -42.95
N HIS A 154 -5.70 41.37 -43.41
CA HIS A 154 -5.39 42.77 -43.66
C HIS A 154 -6.07 43.17 -44.98
N GLY A 155 -7.14 43.97 -44.87
CA GLY A 155 -7.74 44.67 -46.01
C GLY A 155 -6.83 45.82 -46.45
N ALA A 156 -6.63 45.93 -47.76
CA ALA A 156 -6.06 47.07 -48.45
C ALA A 156 -7.17 48.01 -48.93
#